data_AF-A0A1E8FRB8-F1
#
_entry.id   AF-A0A1E8FRB8-F1
#
_cell.length_a   1.000
_cell.length_b   1.000
_cell.length_c   1.000
_cell.angle_alpha   90.00
_cell.angle_beta   90.00
_cell.angle_gamma   90.00
#
_symmetry.space_group_name_H-M   'P 1'
#
loop_
_entity.id
_entity.type
_entity.pdbx_description
1 polymer ?
#
loop_
_entity_poly.entity_id
_entity_poly.type
_entity_poly.pdbx_seq_one_letter_code
_entity_poly.pdbx_strand_id
1 'polypeptide(L)'
;MGAGAEVRINGVVHVNSSLDPETVVSIGWVAVGNPASILPPTQHDDIWSIQRTLDFPGTVYGVSRETSMTQLMEAQSAHYGEHRNDTVLDA
;
A
#
# COMPACT_ATOMS: atom_id res chain seq x y z
N MET A 1 4.43 -11.86 -1.78
CA MET A 1 4.56 -12.11 -3.23
C MET A 1 5.06 -13.54 -3.40
N GLY A 2 4.36 -14.36 -4.17
CA GLY A 2 4.80 -15.71 -4.51
C GLY A 2 6.04 -15.71 -5.40
N ALA A 3 6.78 -16.82 -5.41
CA ALA A 3 7.97 -16.98 -6.26
C ALA A 3 7.59 -16.88 -7.74
N GLY A 4 8.35 -16.11 -8.52
CA GLY A 4 8.09 -15.92 -9.95
C GLY A 4 6.88 -15.06 -10.29
N ALA A 5 6.21 -14.44 -9.29
CA ALA A 5 5.14 -13.49 -9.59
C ALA A 5 5.70 -12.24 -10.29
N GLU A 6 5.00 -11.77 -11.32
CA GLU A 6 5.39 -10.63 -12.16
C GLU A 6 4.36 -9.50 -12.01
N VAL A 7 4.83 -8.29 -11.73
CA VAL A 7 4.00 -7.07 -11.79
C VAL A 7 4.47 -6.25 -12.97
N ARG A 8 3.62 -6.12 -13.98
CA ARG A 8 3.95 -5.37 -15.18
C ARG A 8 3.87 -3.87 -14.95
N ILE A 9 4.36 -3.12 -15.92
CA ILE A 9 4.43 -1.64 -15.89
C ILE A 9 3.09 -1.05 -15.41
N ASN A 10 3.15 -0.11 -14.48
CA ASN A 10 1.99 0.54 -13.86
C ASN A 10 1.01 -0.40 -13.12
N GLY A 11 1.37 -1.67 -12.89
CA GLY A 11 0.61 -2.56 -12.02
C GLY A 11 0.72 -2.13 -10.56
N VAL A 12 -0.35 -2.34 -9.79
CA VAL A 12 -0.43 -2.04 -8.36
C VAL A 12 -0.69 -3.32 -7.58
N VAL A 13 0.04 -3.53 -6.49
CA VAL A 13 -0.28 -4.56 -5.50
C VAL A 13 -0.61 -3.84 -4.20
N HIS A 14 -1.86 -3.96 -3.74
CA HIS A 14 -2.27 -3.30 -2.51
C HIS A 14 -1.64 -3.97 -1.29
N VAL A 15 -1.35 -3.19 -0.24
CA VAL A 15 -0.83 -3.71 1.03
C VAL A 15 -1.72 -4.84 1.56
N ASN A 16 -1.13 -5.80 2.27
CA ASN A 16 -1.80 -6.99 2.81
C ASN A 16 -2.44 -7.90 1.76
N SER A 17 -2.09 -7.75 0.48
CA SER A 17 -2.49 -8.68 -0.57
C SER A 17 -1.46 -9.80 -0.77
N SER A 18 -1.92 -10.98 -1.16
CA SER A 18 -1.06 -12.13 -1.44
C SER A 18 -1.21 -12.59 -2.88
N LEU A 19 -0.14 -12.44 -3.67
CA LEU A 19 -0.01 -13.07 -4.97
C LEU A 19 0.52 -14.49 -4.81
N ASP A 20 -0.13 -15.44 -5.47
CA ASP A 20 0.37 -16.81 -5.59
C ASP A 20 1.62 -16.86 -6.49
N PRO A 21 2.42 -17.94 -6.42
CA PRO A 21 3.55 -18.14 -7.32
C PRO A 21 3.16 -18.03 -8.79
N GLU A 22 4.09 -17.56 -9.63
CA GLU A 22 3.94 -17.45 -11.10
C GLU A 22 2.75 -16.58 -11.57
N THR A 23 2.15 -15.80 -10.66
CA THR A 23 1.03 -14.91 -10.95
C THR A 23 1.50 -13.65 -11.69
N VAL A 24 0.78 -13.24 -12.74
CA VAL A 24 1.07 -12.03 -13.52
C VAL A 24 0.01 -10.95 -13.28
N VAL A 25 0.42 -9.80 -12.77
CA VAL A 25 -0.38 -8.57 -12.75
C VAL A 25 -0.15 -7.81 -14.05
N SER A 26 -1.20 -7.71 -14.86
CA SER A 26 -1.18 -7.02 -16.17
C SER A 26 -0.83 -5.53 -16.06
N ILE A 27 -0.41 -4.94 -17.18
CA ILE A 27 -0.05 -3.52 -17.26
C ILE A 27 -1.22 -2.65 -16.79
N GLY A 28 -1.01 -1.83 -15.77
CA GLY A 28 -2.03 -0.93 -15.23
C GLY A 28 -3.10 -1.59 -14.35
N TRP A 29 -3.00 -2.90 -14.05
CA TRP A 29 -4.01 -3.62 -13.25
C TRP A 29 -3.69 -3.58 -11.76
N VAL A 30 -4.71 -3.87 -10.94
CA VAL A 30 -4.63 -3.85 -9.48
C VAL A 30 -4.79 -5.26 -8.94
N ALA A 31 -3.82 -5.72 -8.16
CA ALA A 31 -3.93 -6.91 -7.32
C ALA A 31 -4.33 -6.50 -5.89
N VAL A 32 -5.42 -7.08 -5.39
CA VAL A 32 -6.00 -6.75 -4.08
C VAL A 32 -6.60 -8.00 -3.41
N GLY A 33 -6.28 -8.23 -2.13
CA GLY A 33 -6.85 -9.31 -1.32
C GLY A 33 -5.87 -10.43 -0.98
N ASN A 34 -6.28 -11.33 -0.09
CA ASN A 34 -5.50 -12.48 0.33
C ASN A 34 -6.39 -13.75 0.36
N PRO A 35 -6.40 -14.58 -0.70
CA PRO A 35 -5.61 -14.46 -1.94
C PRO A 35 -6.04 -13.27 -2.81
N ALA A 36 -5.14 -12.76 -3.65
CA ALA A 36 -5.37 -11.56 -4.42
C ALA A 36 -6.26 -11.79 -5.64
N SER A 37 -7.28 -10.93 -5.80
CA SER A 37 -7.98 -10.71 -7.07
C SER A 37 -7.19 -9.72 -7.92
N ILE A 38 -7.04 -10.00 -9.22
CA ILE A 38 -6.36 -9.11 -10.18
C ILE A 38 -7.39 -8.50 -11.11
N LEU A 39 -7.65 -7.21 -10.96
CA LEU A 39 -8.76 -6.51 -11.60
C LEU A 39 -8.25 -5.31 -12.42
N PRO A 40 -8.91 -4.96 -13.53
CA PRO A 40 -8.60 -3.73 -14.25
C PRO A 40 -9.02 -2.52 -13.42
N PRO A 41 -8.37 -1.36 -13.59
CA PRO A 41 -8.64 -0.16 -12.79
C PRO A 41 -10.05 0.40 -12.99
N THR A 42 -10.75 -0.02 -14.05
CA THR A 42 -12.15 0.34 -14.30
C THR A 42 -13.14 -0.35 -13.35
N GLN A 43 -12.77 -1.45 -12.70
CA GLN A 43 -13.59 -2.15 -11.72
C GLN A 43 -13.40 -1.56 -10.31
N HIS A 44 -13.63 -0.25 -10.20
CA HIS A 44 -13.40 0.49 -8.96
C HIS A 44 -14.13 -0.10 -7.75
N ASP A 45 -15.43 -0.40 -7.89
CA ASP A 45 -16.26 -0.84 -6.77
C ASP A 45 -15.83 -2.22 -6.25
N ASP A 46 -15.47 -3.14 -7.15
CA ASP A 46 -14.96 -4.47 -6.79
C ASP A 46 -13.60 -4.37 -6.09
N ILE A 47 -12.69 -3.55 -6.63
CA ILE A 47 -11.39 -3.26 -6.00
C ILE A 47 -11.61 -2.68 -4.60
N TRP A 48 -12.46 -1.65 -4.48
CA TRP A 48 -12.71 -0.97 -3.22
C TRP A 48 -13.33 -1.90 -2.17
N SER A 49 -14.25 -2.78 -2.57
CA SER A 49 -14.91 -3.73 -1.67
C SER A 49 -13.91 -4.63 -0.93
N ILE A 50 -12.82 -5.02 -1.60
CA ILE A 50 -11.73 -5.81 -1.03
C ILE A 50 -10.72 -4.89 -0.34
N GLN A 51 -10.24 -3.86 -1.03
CA GLN A 51 -9.21 -2.93 -0.54
C GLN A 51 -9.56 -2.33 0.83
N ARG A 52 -10.83 -1.97 1.04
CA ARG A 52 -11.26 -1.33 2.28
C ARG A 52 -11.16 -2.23 3.52
N THR A 53 -11.02 -3.55 3.36
CA THR A 53 -10.91 -4.48 4.50
C THR A 53 -9.46 -4.77 4.88
N LEU A 54 -8.49 -4.33 4.06
CA LEU A 54 -7.07 -4.68 4.19
C LEU A 54 -6.26 -3.74 5.11
N ASP A 55 -6.95 -2.92 5.92
CA ASP A 55 -6.35 -2.09 6.97
C ASP A 55 -5.07 -1.32 6.58
N PHE A 56 -5.12 -0.61 5.45
CA PHE A 56 -4.01 0.22 5.01
C PHE A 56 -3.53 1.25 6.06
N PRO A 57 -4.42 2.03 6.73
CA PRO A 57 -3.97 3.01 7.72
C PRO A 57 -3.27 2.38 8.93
N GLY A 58 -3.80 1.26 9.44
CA GLY A 58 -3.19 0.54 10.55
C GLY A 58 -1.83 -0.05 10.17
N THR A 59 -1.73 -0.60 8.96
CA THR A 59 -0.51 -1.26 8.51
C THR A 59 0.62 -0.29 8.16
N VAL A 60 0.31 0.80 7.46
CA VAL A 60 1.34 1.72 6.94
C VAL A 60 1.68 2.82 7.95
N TYR A 61 0.70 3.27 8.72
CA TYR A 61 0.85 4.43 9.60
C TYR A 61 0.64 4.10 11.08
N GLY A 62 0.24 2.87 11.43
CA GLY A 62 0.00 2.49 12.82
C GLY A 62 -1.23 3.18 13.45
N VAL A 63 -2.17 3.68 12.64
CA VAL A 63 -3.34 4.43 13.11
C VAL A 63 -4.66 3.75 12.72
N SER A 64 -5.72 4.05 13.46
CA SER A 64 -7.07 3.59 13.12
C SER A 64 -7.52 4.14 11.77
N ARG A 65 -8.37 3.40 11.07
CA ARG A 65 -9.05 3.89 9.84
C ARG A 65 -9.92 5.13 10.09
N GLU A 66 -10.36 5.32 11.32
CA GLU A 66 -11.13 6.51 11.74
C GLU A 66 -10.27 7.76 11.90
N THR A 67 -8.93 7.62 11.90
CA THR A 67 -8.03 8.77 11.94
C THR A 67 -8.18 9.59 10.68
N SER A 68 -8.45 10.88 10.83
CA SER A 68 -8.61 11.78 9.69
C SER A 68 -7.30 11.93 8.91
N MET A 69 -7.41 12.15 7.59
CA MET A 69 -6.24 12.41 6.76
C MET A 69 -5.43 13.63 7.22
N THR A 70 -6.07 14.66 7.78
CA THR A 70 -5.38 15.83 8.33
C THR A 70 -4.47 15.43 9.48
N GLN A 71 -5.01 14.72 10.48
CA GLN A 71 -4.23 14.26 11.63
C GLN A 71 -3.09 13.33 11.19
N LEU A 72 -3.35 12.43 10.25
CA LEU A 72 -2.35 11.52 9.70
C LEU A 72 -1.22 12.29 9.00
N MET A 73 -1.54 13.26 8.15
CA MET A 73 -0.53 14.07 7.44
C MET A 73 0.26 14.99 8.37
N GLU A 74 -0.36 15.53 9.43
CA GLU A 74 0.34 16.30 10.47
C GLU A 74 1.38 15.44 11.17
N ALA A 75 0.99 14.25 11.64
CA ALA A 75 1.90 13.30 12.29
C ALA A 75 3.04 12.86 11.34
N GLN A 76 2.71 12.54 10.09
CA GLN A 76 3.70 12.16 9.08
C GLN A 76 4.70 13.28 8.77
N SER A 77 4.22 14.52 8.67
CA SER A 77 5.06 15.69 8.40
C SER A 77 6.00 15.99 9.58
N ALA A 78 5.51 15.84 10.82
CA ALA A 78 6.33 15.97 12.01
C ALA A 78 7.43 14.90 12.04
N HIS A 79 7.07 13.64 11.77
CA HIS A 79 8.03 12.53 11.75
C HIS A 79 9.17 12.74 10.75
N TYR A 80 8.86 13.09 9.49
CA TYR A 80 9.90 13.41 8.51
C TYR A 80 10.71 14.68 8.84
N GLY A 81 10.20 15.53 9.75
CA GLY A 81 10.87 16.71 10.24
C GLY A 81 11.78 16.46 11.45
N GLU A 82 11.75 15.28 12.08
CA GLU A 82 12.48 14.99 13.33
C GLU A 82 13.97 15.31 13.22
N HIS A 83 14.57 15.00 12.06
CA HIS A 83 16.00 15.16 11.81
C HIS A 83 16.39 16.53 11.21
N ARG A 84 15.47 17.50 11.14
CA ARG A 84 15.73 18.81 10.50
C ARG A 84 16.89 19.57 11.14
N ASN A 85 17.10 19.37 12.44
CA ASN A 85 18.14 20.05 13.21
C ASN A 85 19.28 19.11 13.62
N ASP A 86 19.35 17.93 13.02
CA ASP A 86 20.42 16.98 13.32
C ASP A 86 21.76 17.57 12.89
N THR A 87 22.78 17.28 13.69
CA THR A 87 24.17 17.65 13.40
C THR A 87 24.96 16.39 13.08
N VAL A 88 25.67 16.38 11.96
CA VAL A 88 26.58 15.28 11.61
C VAL A 88 27.77 15.32 12.59
N LEU A 89 28.06 14.19 13.22
CA LEU A 89 29.25 14.02 14.06
C LEU A 89 30.34 13.33 13.24
N ASP A 90 31.58 13.83 13.33
CA ASP A 90 32.74 13.18 12.72
C ASP A 90 33.04 11.84 13.42
N ALA A 91 33.52 10.86 12.65
CA ALA A 91 33.84 9.51 13.10
C ALA A 91 35.23 9.40 13.75
#